data_AF-A0AAD7FX65-F1
#
_entry.id   AF-A0AAD7FX65-F1
#
_cell.length_a   1.000
_cell.length_b   1.000
_cell.length_c   1.000
_cell.angle_alpha   90.00
_cell.angle_beta   90.00
_cell.angle_gamma   90.00
#
_symmetry.space_group_name_H-M   'P 1'
#
loop_
_entity.id
_entity.type
_entity.pdbx_description
1 polymer ?
#
loop_
_entity_poly.entity_id
_entity_poly.type
_entity_poly.pdbx_seq_one_letter_code
_entity_poly.pdbx_strand_id
1 'polypeptide(L)'
;MYPHQADGIGDDSRDLSSDEEETATLTDVPSVTVTNPDGYHTPSTIFISREEQCEAMWFSSGDLIIRAGLVAFRVFREVLARCSPVLAKLLSTAQLELCDSFDGARVIEFSQTPVDVEHFLKAIFDPLSLNPKYQDNITFDTIAGVYEVSSHYRVLDFQCTALCMLSELYPTDLTVFLTEQFVPAYCCDQSIPLIVFARKHRLDWLLPLAFYRHCLEFSSTSLLYGVQYNGVVSKLSLADQKLCIDAHTTMYHTT
;
A
#
# COMPACT_ATOMS: atom_id res chain seq x y z
N MET A 1 32.34 4.16 70.85
CA MET A 1 33.12 4.82 71.92
C MET A 1 33.84 5.98 71.24
N TYR A 2 33.37 7.22 71.46
CA TYR A 2 33.88 8.49 70.87
C TYR A 2 35.34 8.79 71.32
N PRO A 3 36.06 9.84 70.85
CA PRO A 3 35.66 11.04 70.05
C PRO A 3 36.68 11.53 68.99
N HIS A 4 36.32 12.58 68.23
CA HIS A 4 37.10 13.78 67.85
C HIS A 4 36.26 14.55 66.80
N GLN A 5 36.15 15.87 66.68
CA GLN A 5 36.37 17.08 67.48
C GLN A 5 36.06 18.24 66.51
N ALA A 6 35.41 19.33 66.99
CA ALA A 6 35.42 20.70 66.42
C ALA A 6 34.87 20.89 64.98
N ASP A 7 34.28 22.00 64.52
CA ASP A 7 33.90 23.36 64.95
C ASP A 7 32.75 23.74 63.97
N GLY A 8 31.69 24.47 64.32
CA GLY A 8 31.68 25.91 64.58
C GLY A 8 31.25 26.69 63.32
N ILE A 9 30.18 27.50 63.47
CA ILE A 9 29.74 28.63 62.62
C ILE A 9 28.99 28.20 61.33
N GLY A 10 27.81 28.68 60.97
CA GLY A 10 26.94 29.76 61.44
C GLY A 10 25.98 30.08 60.29
N ASP A 11 24.70 29.79 60.52
CA ASP A 11 23.51 30.59 60.16
C ASP A 11 23.75 31.84 59.28
N ASP A 12 23.10 31.94 58.12
CA ASP A 12 21.87 32.76 58.00
C ASP A 12 21.27 32.71 56.58
N SER A 13 20.01 32.29 56.54
CA SER A 13 18.89 32.79 55.74
C SER A 13 18.97 33.04 54.22
N ARG A 14 18.05 32.31 53.55
CA ARG A 14 16.96 32.78 52.68
C ARG A 14 17.33 33.39 51.31
N ASP A 15 16.93 32.69 50.25
CA ASP A 15 15.75 33.14 49.51
C ASP A 15 15.05 31.96 48.79
N LEU A 16 13.72 31.94 48.94
CA LEU A 16 12.75 31.07 48.31
C LEU A 16 11.98 31.92 47.29
N SER A 17 12.00 31.53 46.02
CA SER A 17 10.94 31.78 45.03
C SER A 17 11.23 30.87 43.82
N SER A 18 10.63 29.68 43.70
CA SER A 18 9.35 29.38 43.02
C SER A 18 9.25 29.94 41.59
N ASP A 19 9.51 29.03 40.64
CA ASP A 19 8.75 28.68 39.42
C ASP A 19 8.10 29.77 38.53
N GLU A 20 8.43 29.69 37.22
CA GLU A 20 7.56 29.84 36.02
C GLU A 20 8.50 29.96 34.79
N GLU A 21 8.68 28.92 33.96
CA GLU A 21 7.84 28.47 32.83
C GLU A 21 8.06 29.29 31.51
N GLU A 22 8.76 28.62 30.58
CA GLU A 22 8.52 28.50 29.13
C GLU A 22 8.70 29.68 28.13
N THR A 23 9.12 29.26 26.93
CA THR A 23 8.99 29.85 25.58
C THR A 23 10.12 30.75 25.06
N ALA A 24 11.13 30.11 24.46
CA ALA A 24 12.00 30.74 23.47
C ALA A 24 11.32 30.70 22.09
N THR A 25 10.82 31.85 21.65
CA THR A 25 10.25 32.06 20.31
C THR A 25 11.30 32.47 19.27
N LEU A 26 11.17 31.90 18.08
CA LEU A 26 11.48 32.45 16.74
C LEU A 26 12.89 33.02 16.49
N THR A 27 13.66 32.28 15.69
CA THR A 27 14.58 32.74 14.61
C THR A 27 15.08 31.46 13.91
N ASP A 28 15.17 31.25 12.60
CA ASP A 28 15.05 32.06 11.40
C ASP A 28 15.04 31.02 10.24
N VAL A 29 14.11 31.07 9.27
CA VAL A 29 14.13 30.18 8.09
C VAL A 29 14.48 31.04 6.88
N PRO A 30 15.53 30.70 6.08
CA PRO A 30 15.92 31.54 4.97
C PRO A 30 14.88 31.44 3.85
N SER A 31 14.14 32.54 3.65
CA SER A 31 13.21 32.71 2.52
C SER A 31 14.00 33.03 1.25
N VAL A 32 13.95 32.14 0.26
CA VAL A 32 14.45 32.43 -1.09
C VAL A 32 13.34 33.13 -1.88
N THR A 33 13.47 34.43 -2.07
CA THR A 33 12.56 35.23 -2.91
C THR A 33 12.91 35.05 -4.39
N VAL A 34 12.03 34.40 -5.14
CA VAL A 34 12.01 34.48 -6.62
C VAL A 34 10.92 35.45 -7.02
N THR A 35 11.29 36.61 -7.53
CA THR A 35 10.37 37.61 -8.07
C THR A 35 9.97 37.26 -9.51
N ASN A 36 8.66 37.12 -9.76
CA ASN A 36 8.05 37.16 -11.09
C ASN A 36 6.98 38.29 -11.12
N PRO A 37 6.72 38.94 -12.27
CA PRO A 37 6.24 40.33 -12.30
C PRO A 37 4.72 40.55 -12.34
N ASP A 38 3.87 39.58 -12.01
CA ASP A 38 2.41 39.74 -12.13
C ASP A 38 1.71 39.58 -10.77
N GLY A 39 1.43 40.73 -10.14
CA GLY A 39 0.99 40.90 -8.75
C GLY A 39 -0.42 40.41 -8.42
N TYR A 40 -0.64 39.09 -8.40
CA TYR A 40 -1.76 38.46 -7.71
C TYR A 40 -1.27 37.33 -6.81
N HIS A 41 -1.12 37.64 -5.52
CA HIS A 41 -0.81 36.66 -4.48
C HIS A 41 -2.09 35.98 -4.01
N THR A 42 -2.36 34.78 -4.50
CA THR A 42 -2.93 33.74 -3.65
C THR A 42 -1.78 32.82 -3.27
N PRO A 43 -1.37 32.74 -1.99
CA PRO A 43 -0.51 31.66 -1.57
C PRO A 43 -1.36 30.39 -1.67
N SER A 44 -1.21 29.65 -2.76
CA SER A 44 -1.59 28.24 -2.76
C SER A 44 -0.58 27.52 -1.89
N THR A 45 -0.68 27.73 -0.56
CA THR A 45 -0.10 26.83 0.42
C THR A 45 -0.84 25.52 0.24
N ILE A 46 -0.30 24.65 -0.61
CA ILE A 46 -0.65 23.24 -0.60
C ILE A 46 -0.17 22.78 0.77
N PHE A 47 -1.09 22.72 1.73
CA PHE A 47 -0.88 21.96 2.94
C PHE A 47 -0.68 20.52 2.49
N ILE A 48 0.58 20.09 2.41
CA ILE A 48 0.91 18.68 2.25
C ILE A 48 0.40 18.05 3.54
N SER A 49 -0.76 17.41 3.45
CA SER A 49 -1.33 16.59 4.49
C SER A 49 -0.26 15.61 4.96
N ARG A 50 -0.02 15.58 6.27
CA ARG A 50 0.86 14.62 6.94
C ARG A 50 0.60 13.23 6.37
N GLU A 51 1.65 12.59 5.87
CA GLU A 51 1.57 11.23 5.36
C GLU A 51 0.98 10.30 6.41
N GLU A 52 0.04 9.46 5.99
CA GLU A 52 -0.56 8.46 6.86
C GLU A 52 0.42 7.31 7.04
N GLN A 53 0.78 6.99 8.28
CA GLN A 53 1.65 5.87 8.58
C GLN A 53 0.81 4.59 8.57
N CYS A 54 1.24 3.59 7.80
CA CYS A 54 0.62 2.27 7.85
C CYS A 54 1.13 1.52 9.09
N GLU A 55 0.37 1.57 10.18
CA GLU A 55 0.71 0.91 11.46
C GLU A 55 1.02 -0.59 11.30
N ALA A 56 0.31 -1.27 10.39
CA ALA A 56 0.53 -2.70 10.13
C ALA A 56 1.92 -3.01 9.56
N MET A 57 2.59 -2.02 8.96
CA MET A 57 3.89 -2.12 8.29
C MET A 57 4.82 -0.99 8.79
N TRP A 58 4.78 -0.71 10.09
CA TRP A 58 5.60 0.29 10.75
C TRP A 58 6.57 -0.35 11.75
N PHE A 59 7.77 -0.68 11.29
CA PHE A 59 8.83 -1.21 12.14
C PHE A 59 9.60 -0.05 12.80
N SER A 60 9.55 0.04 14.13
CA SER A 60 10.20 1.09 14.91
C SER A 60 11.70 1.24 14.61
N SER A 61 12.39 0.12 14.39
CA SER A 61 13.81 0.07 14.03
C SER A 61 14.09 0.05 12.52
N GLY A 62 13.07 0.26 11.67
CA GLY A 62 13.23 0.28 10.22
C GLY A 62 14.12 1.44 9.76
N ASP A 63 14.97 1.19 8.77
CA ASP A 63 15.94 2.14 8.22
C ASP A 63 15.52 2.70 6.84
N LEU A 64 14.37 2.25 6.31
CA LEU A 64 13.80 2.65 5.04
C LEU A 64 12.32 3.02 5.20
N ILE A 65 11.95 4.18 4.65
CA ILE A 65 10.58 4.59 4.41
C ILE A 65 10.26 4.36 2.95
N ILE A 66 9.21 3.58 2.69
CA ILE A 66 8.59 3.49 1.36
C ILE A 66 7.36 4.39 1.38
N ARG A 67 7.26 5.30 0.41
CA ARG A 67 6.08 6.11 0.17
C ARG A 67 5.31 5.54 -1.02
N ALA A 68 4.01 5.38 -0.87
CA ALA A 68 3.11 5.06 -1.96
C ALA A 68 1.91 5.99 -1.85
N GLY A 69 1.73 6.92 -2.79
CA GLY A 69 0.74 7.98 -2.67
C GLY A 69 0.90 8.79 -1.38
N LEU A 70 -0.14 8.80 -0.54
CA LEU A 70 -0.16 9.53 0.74
C LEU A 70 0.16 8.65 1.96
N VAL A 71 0.55 7.38 1.72
CA VAL A 71 0.83 6.41 2.79
C VAL A 71 2.32 6.12 2.85
N ALA A 72 2.85 6.06 4.08
CA ALA A 72 4.23 5.73 4.36
C ALA A 72 4.34 4.39 5.12
N PHE A 73 5.34 3.60 4.77
CA PHE A 73 5.67 2.32 5.36
C PHE A 73 7.11 2.37 5.87
N ARG A 74 7.37 1.94 7.10
CA ARG A 74 8.73 1.92 7.67
C ARG A 74 9.21 0.49 7.82
N VAL A 75 10.23 0.12 7.04
CA VAL A 75 10.68 -1.26 6.86
C VAL A 75 12.20 -1.39 6.85
N PHE A 76 12.71 -2.61 6.70
CA PHE A 76 14.13 -2.91 6.66
C PHE A 76 14.64 -3.00 5.22
N ARG A 77 15.56 -2.11 4.86
CA ARG A 77 16.15 -2.02 3.51
C ARG A 77 16.80 -3.33 3.07
N GLU A 78 17.58 -3.94 3.97
CA GLU A 78 18.36 -5.14 3.67
C GLU A 78 17.48 -6.36 3.38
N VAL A 79 16.27 -6.42 3.95
CA VAL A 79 15.31 -7.50 3.67
C VAL A 79 14.82 -7.38 2.22
N LEU A 80 14.40 -6.18 1.80
CA LEU A 80 13.96 -5.90 0.43
C LEU A 80 15.07 -6.12 -0.60
N ALA A 81 16.30 -5.67 -0.29
CA ALA A 81 17.45 -5.88 -1.16
C ALA A 81 17.74 -7.38 -1.40
N ARG A 82 17.46 -8.24 -0.42
CA ARG A 82 17.64 -9.69 -0.54
C ARG A 82 16.56 -10.36 -1.40
N CYS A 83 15.35 -9.80 -1.45
CA CYS A 83 14.24 -10.35 -2.23
C CYS A 83 14.44 -10.21 -3.73
N SER A 84 15.13 -9.17 -4.21
CA SER A 84 15.35 -8.97 -5.64
C SER A 84 16.61 -8.16 -5.95
N PRO A 85 17.42 -8.57 -6.95
CA PRO A 85 18.51 -7.77 -7.47
C PRO A 85 18.06 -6.39 -7.99
N VAL A 86 16.82 -6.25 -8.46
CA VAL A 86 16.26 -4.97 -8.90
C VAL A 86 16.05 -4.05 -7.70
N LEU A 87 15.48 -4.56 -6.60
CA LEU A 87 15.35 -3.81 -5.36
C LEU A 87 16.72 -3.46 -4.78
N ALA A 88 17.66 -4.41 -4.74
CA ALA A 88 19.02 -4.14 -4.27
C ALA A 88 19.66 -2.99 -5.06
N LYS A 89 19.57 -3.03 -6.39
CA LYS A 89 20.10 -1.98 -7.26
C LYS A 89 19.39 -0.66 -7.00
N LEU A 90 18.06 -0.65 -6.98
CA LEU A 90 17.25 0.54 -6.72
C LEU A 90 17.64 1.20 -5.39
N LEU A 91 17.70 0.42 -4.32
CA LEU A 91 18.06 0.88 -2.97
C LEU A 91 19.52 1.31 -2.83
N SER A 92 20.40 0.89 -3.76
CA SER A 92 21.80 1.32 -3.81
C SER A 92 22.06 2.56 -4.68
N THR A 93 21.19 2.82 -5.66
CA THR A 93 21.39 3.85 -6.70
C THR A 93 20.43 5.02 -6.61
N ALA A 94 19.27 4.85 -5.96
CA ALA A 94 18.36 5.94 -5.70
C ALA A 94 19.10 7.01 -4.89
N GLN A 95 18.91 8.27 -5.29
CA GLN A 95 19.35 9.41 -4.51
C GLN A 95 18.39 9.50 -3.32
N LEU A 96 18.66 8.67 -2.31
CA LEU A 96 17.80 8.52 -1.15
C LEU A 96 17.87 9.81 -0.34
N GLU A 97 16.77 10.53 -0.28
CA GLU A 97 16.67 11.67 0.62
C GLU A 97 16.54 11.15 2.05
N LEU A 98 17.36 11.70 2.93
CA LEU A 98 17.15 11.55 4.37
C LEU A 98 15.99 12.45 4.73
N CYS A 99 14.99 11.90 5.41
CA CYS A 99 13.84 12.68 5.83
C CYS A 99 13.91 12.93 7.33
N ASP A 100 14.04 14.21 7.70
CA ASP A 100 14.11 14.63 9.11
C ASP A 100 12.85 14.26 9.89
N SER A 101 11.68 14.19 9.23
CA SER A 101 10.43 13.79 9.88
C SER A 101 10.36 12.30 10.24
N PHE A 102 11.27 11.48 9.70
CA PHE A 102 11.35 10.04 9.96
C PHE A 102 12.68 9.64 10.60
N ASP A 103 13.23 10.49 11.48
CA ASP A 103 14.41 10.16 12.27
C ASP A 103 15.63 9.77 11.41
N GLY A 104 15.82 10.48 10.29
CA GLY A 104 16.91 10.23 9.36
C GLY A 104 16.79 8.91 8.56
N ALA A 105 15.62 8.27 8.54
CA ALA A 105 15.39 7.14 7.66
C ALA A 105 15.46 7.56 6.19
N ARG A 106 15.94 6.63 5.34
CA ARG A 106 16.00 6.83 3.89
C ARG A 106 14.61 6.73 3.29
N VAL A 107 14.27 7.60 2.34
CA VAL A 107 12.96 7.55 1.68
C VAL A 107 13.09 7.08 0.24
N ILE A 108 12.16 6.22 -0.17
CA ILE A 108 11.95 5.84 -1.58
C ILE A 108 10.45 5.87 -1.92
N GLU A 109 10.12 6.24 -3.15
CA GLU A 109 8.74 6.26 -3.64
C GLU A 109 8.45 5.06 -4.55
N PHE A 110 7.35 4.37 -4.29
CA PHE A 110 6.79 3.31 -5.11
C PHE A 110 5.60 3.87 -5.90
N SER A 111 5.51 3.52 -7.19
CA SER A 111 4.43 4.00 -8.07
C SER A 111 3.12 3.21 -7.93
N GLN A 112 3.14 2.09 -7.21
CA GLN A 112 1.97 1.23 -6.99
C GLN A 112 1.03 1.85 -5.94
N THR A 113 -0.21 1.36 -5.86
CA THR A 113 -1.16 1.88 -4.87
C THR A 113 -0.70 1.54 -3.44
N PRO A 114 -1.07 2.34 -2.43
CA PRO A 114 -0.79 2.02 -1.03
C PRO A 114 -1.21 0.59 -0.65
N VAL A 115 -2.38 0.18 -1.13
CA VAL A 115 -2.96 -1.14 -0.87
C VAL A 115 -2.10 -2.26 -1.45
N ASP A 116 -1.64 -2.11 -2.70
CA ASP A 116 -0.78 -3.13 -3.33
C ASP A 116 0.57 -3.25 -2.61
N VAL A 117 1.16 -2.11 -2.23
CA VAL A 117 2.43 -2.05 -1.49
C VAL A 117 2.29 -2.69 -0.11
N GLU A 118 1.20 -2.42 0.61
CA GLU A 118 0.94 -3.05 1.91
C GLU A 118 0.87 -4.58 1.82
N HIS A 119 0.12 -5.12 0.86
CA HIS A 119 0.01 -6.57 0.66
C HIS A 119 1.36 -7.20 0.30
N PHE A 120 2.15 -6.55 -0.56
CA PHE A 120 3.49 -7.01 -0.90
C PHE A 120 4.45 -7.00 0.30
N LEU A 121 4.42 -5.93 1.11
CA LEU A 121 5.27 -5.86 2.31
C LEU A 121 4.83 -6.89 3.36
N LYS A 122 3.52 -7.11 3.55
CA LYS A 122 3.01 -8.23 4.36
C LYS A 122 3.55 -9.57 3.91
N ALA A 123 3.55 -9.85 2.60
CA ALA A 123 4.11 -11.08 2.05
C ALA A 123 5.60 -11.28 2.37
N ILE A 124 6.38 -10.19 2.46
CA ILE A 124 7.81 -10.23 2.80
C ILE A 124 8.04 -10.43 4.30
N PHE A 125 7.35 -9.64 5.12
CA PHE A 125 7.65 -9.53 6.55
C PHE A 125 6.82 -10.47 7.43
N ASP A 126 5.70 -10.97 6.93
CA ASP A 126 4.89 -12.00 7.56
C ASP A 126 4.82 -13.25 6.64
N PRO A 127 5.66 -14.27 6.89
CA PRO A 127 5.68 -15.50 6.10
C PRO A 127 4.35 -16.28 6.07
N LEU A 128 3.42 -15.99 6.98
CA LEU A 128 2.12 -16.66 7.07
C LEU A 128 1.02 -15.91 6.30
N SER A 129 1.27 -14.67 5.88
CA SER A 129 0.26 -13.80 5.25
C SER A 129 -0.31 -14.34 3.93
N LEU A 130 0.43 -15.20 3.22
CA LEU A 130 -0.01 -15.84 1.98
C LEU A 130 -0.28 -17.34 2.14
N ASN A 131 -0.33 -17.86 3.37
CA ASN A 131 -0.52 -19.28 3.60
C ASN A 131 -2.00 -19.59 3.88
N PRO A 132 -2.71 -20.29 2.98
CA PRO A 132 -4.14 -20.60 3.14
C PRO A 132 -4.46 -21.45 4.38
N LYS A 133 -3.46 -22.10 5.00
CA LYS A 133 -3.65 -22.85 6.25
C LYS A 133 -3.77 -21.96 7.49
N TYR A 134 -3.27 -20.73 7.40
CA TYR A 134 -3.22 -19.78 8.52
C TYR A 134 -4.04 -18.52 8.25
N GLN A 135 -4.52 -18.35 7.02
CA GLN A 135 -5.29 -17.19 6.57
C GLN A 135 -6.58 -17.68 5.93
N ASP A 136 -7.69 -17.46 6.63
CA ASP A 136 -9.01 -17.93 6.19
C ASP A 136 -9.55 -17.13 4.99
N ASN A 137 -9.06 -15.90 4.78
CA ASN A 137 -9.61 -14.94 3.81
C ASN A 137 -8.52 -14.29 2.96
N ILE A 138 -7.72 -15.07 2.23
CA ILE A 138 -6.84 -14.49 1.21
C ILE A 138 -7.69 -14.04 0.01
N THR A 139 -7.80 -12.72 -0.17
CA THR A 139 -8.62 -12.10 -1.20
C THR A 139 -7.87 -11.95 -2.52
N PHE A 140 -8.61 -11.68 -3.60
CA PHE A 140 -8.02 -11.28 -4.88
C PHE A 140 -7.16 -10.01 -4.72
N ASP A 141 -7.59 -9.02 -3.93
CA ASP A 141 -6.80 -7.80 -3.66
C ASP A 141 -5.40 -8.12 -3.14
N THR A 142 -5.31 -9.03 -2.16
CA THR A 142 -4.03 -9.46 -1.61
C THR A 142 -3.14 -10.06 -2.69
N ILE A 143 -3.69 -10.98 -3.48
CA ILE A 143 -2.93 -11.70 -4.51
C ILE A 143 -2.53 -10.76 -5.65
N ALA A 144 -3.44 -9.91 -6.10
CA ALA A 144 -3.23 -8.92 -7.16
C ALA A 144 -2.18 -7.87 -6.73
N GLY A 145 -2.27 -7.37 -5.50
CA GLY A 145 -1.31 -6.41 -4.94
C GLY A 145 0.09 -6.99 -4.83
N VAL A 146 0.21 -8.21 -4.28
CA VAL A 146 1.49 -8.94 -4.26
C VAL A 146 2.03 -9.14 -5.67
N TYR A 147 1.19 -9.58 -6.62
CA TYR A 147 1.60 -9.79 -8.01
C TYR A 147 2.08 -8.48 -8.66
N GLU A 148 1.37 -7.38 -8.47
CA GLU A 148 1.66 -6.09 -9.07
C GLU A 148 3.06 -5.59 -8.69
N VAL A 149 3.33 -5.55 -7.38
CA VAL A 149 4.60 -5.04 -6.85
C VAL A 149 5.74 -6.03 -7.11
N SER A 150 5.51 -7.33 -6.89
CA SER A 150 6.53 -8.35 -7.14
C SER A 150 6.92 -8.45 -8.62
N SER A 151 5.97 -8.30 -9.55
CA SER A 151 6.26 -8.29 -10.99
C SER A 151 7.07 -7.06 -11.38
N HIS A 152 6.73 -5.88 -10.85
CA HIS A 152 7.45 -4.63 -11.12
C HIS A 152 8.91 -4.71 -10.66
N TYR A 153 9.13 -5.21 -9.45
CA TYR A 153 10.46 -5.34 -8.86
C TYR A 153 11.13 -6.70 -9.09
N ARG A 154 10.54 -7.57 -9.92
CA ARG A 154 11.06 -8.91 -10.27
C ARG A 154 11.39 -9.80 -9.07
N VAL A 155 10.53 -9.78 -8.06
CA VAL A 155 10.59 -10.73 -6.93
C VAL A 155 9.87 -12.02 -7.35
N LEU A 156 10.61 -12.90 -8.04
CA LEU A 156 10.02 -14.04 -8.76
C LEU A 156 9.26 -15.01 -7.85
N ASP A 157 9.71 -15.23 -6.62
CA ASP A 157 9.05 -16.14 -5.69
C ASP A 157 7.60 -15.68 -5.41
N PHE A 158 7.41 -14.41 -5.07
CA PHE A 158 6.07 -13.87 -4.84
C PHE A 158 5.23 -13.74 -6.12
N GLN A 159 5.87 -13.47 -7.25
CA GLN A 159 5.18 -13.47 -8.54
C GLN A 159 4.61 -14.85 -8.87
N CYS A 160 5.42 -15.91 -8.71
CA CYS A 160 5.02 -17.29 -8.91
C CYS A 160 3.95 -17.71 -7.91
N THR A 161 4.15 -17.40 -6.61
CA THR A 161 3.15 -17.68 -5.57
C THR A 161 1.80 -17.05 -5.91
N ALA A 162 1.77 -15.77 -6.29
CA ALA A 162 0.54 -15.10 -6.64
C ALA A 162 -0.15 -15.74 -7.86
N LEU A 163 0.61 -16.14 -8.88
CA LEU A 163 0.06 -16.86 -10.05
C LEU A 163 -0.50 -18.23 -9.67
N CYS A 164 0.18 -19.00 -8.81
CA CYS A 164 -0.31 -20.27 -8.31
C CYS A 164 -1.64 -20.07 -7.57
N MET A 165 -1.72 -19.09 -6.68
CA MET A 165 -2.94 -18.79 -5.93
C MET A 165 -4.08 -18.37 -6.86
N LEU A 166 -3.83 -17.49 -7.84
CA LEU A 166 -4.85 -17.16 -8.84
C LEU A 166 -5.33 -18.40 -9.59
N SER A 167 -4.44 -19.34 -9.93
CA SER A 167 -4.82 -20.55 -10.67
C SER A 167 -5.68 -21.51 -9.84
N GLU A 168 -5.49 -21.51 -8.52
CA GLU A 168 -6.33 -22.25 -7.58
C GLU A 168 -7.70 -21.58 -7.41
N LEU A 169 -7.75 -20.24 -7.38
CA LEU A 169 -9.00 -19.50 -7.21
C LEU A 169 -9.86 -19.43 -8.48
N TYR A 170 -9.21 -19.44 -9.64
CA TYR A 170 -9.86 -19.24 -10.94
C TYR A 170 -9.53 -20.40 -11.89
N PRO A 171 -10.14 -21.57 -11.68
CA PRO A 171 -9.88 -22.73 -12.52
C PRO A 171 -10.32 -22.48 -13.97
N THR A 172 -9.60 -23.07 -14.91
CA THR A 172 -9.92 -23.01 -16.35
C THR A 172 -10.99 -24.03 -16.76
N ASP A 173 -11.34 -24.95 -15.87
CA ASP A 173 -12.38 -25.95 -16.07
C ASP A 173 -13.68 -25.53 -15.36
N LEU A 174 -14.73 -25.32 -16.15
CA LEU A 174 -16.05 -24.94 -15.64
C LEU A 174 -16.65 -26.00 -14.72
N THR A 175 -16.37 -27.29 -14.94
CA THR A 175 -16.88 -28.37 -14.08
C THR A 175 -16.26 -28.31 -12.69
N VAL A 176 -14.99 -27.93 -12.59
CA VAL A 176 -14.29 -27.69 -11.31
C VAL A 176 -14.90 -26.48 -10.61
N PHE A 177 -15.13 -25.38 -11.35
CA PHE A 177 -15.76 -24.18 -10.81
C PHE A 177 -17.18 -24.42 -10.26
N LEU A 178 -17.97 -25.28 -10.91
CA LEU A 178 -19.35 -25.57 -10.51
C LEU A 178 -19.46 -26.51 -9.29
N THR A 179 -18.35 -26.99 -8.72
CA THR A 179 -18.37 -27.81 -7.51
C THR A 179 -18.69 -26.97 -6.27
N GLU A 180 -19.38 -27.55 -5.28
CA GLU A 180 -19.80 -26.85 -4.04
C GLU A 180 -18.63 -26.20 -3.26
N GLN A 181 -17.39 -26.61 -3.51
CA GLN A 181 -16.18 -26.05 -2.89
C GLN A 181 -15.85 -24.62 -3.37
N PHE A 182 -16.33 -24.20 -4.55
CA PHE A 182 -15.96 -22.92 -5.18
C PHE A 182 -17.05 -21.83 -5.08
N VAL A 183 -18.26 -22.18 -4.63
CA VAL A 183 -19.47 -21.40 -4.92
C VAL A 183 -19.79 -20.24 -3.95
N PRO A 184 -19.25 -20.07 -2.72
CA PRO A 184 -19.60 -18.87 -1.92
C PRO A 184 -18.47 -17.92 -1.46
N ALA A 185 -17.18 -18.27 -1.53
CA ALA A 185 -16.17 -17.54 -0.74
C ALA A 185 -15.60 -16.25 -1.36
N TYR A 186 -15.69 -16.08 -2.68
CA TYR A 186 -15.10 -14.93 -3.38
C TYR A 186 -16.21 -14.00 -3.82
N CYS A 187 -16.45 -12.94 -3.05
CA CYS A 187 -17.54 -11.99 -3.24
C CYS A 187 -17.60 -11.39 -4.67
N CYS A 188 -18.84 -11.13 -5.08
CA CYS A 188 -19.35 -10.56 -6.32
C CYS A 188 -18.75 -9.22 -6.78
N ASP A 189 -17.98 -8.53 -5.94
CA ASP A 189 -17.62 -7.13 -6.20
C ASP A 189 -16.36 -6.95 -7.05
N GLN A 190 -15.68 -8.03 -7.44
CA GLN A 190 -14.35 -7.97 -8.05
C GLN A 190 -14.25 -8.50 -9.47
N SER A 191 -15.38 -8.78 -10.13
CA SER A 191 -15.39 -9.25 -11.52
C SER A 191 -14.77 -8.24 -12.50
N ILE A 192 -15.09 -6.94 -12.36
CA ILE A 192 -14.49 -5.88 -13.19
C ILE A 192 -12.99 -5.72 -12.90
N PRO A 193 -12.54 -5.54 -11.64
CA PRO A 193 -11.12 -5.52 -11.30
C PRO A 193 -10.33 -6.72 -11.82
N LEU A 194 -10.89 -7.93 -11.70
CA LEU A 194 -10.27 -9.15 -12.20
C LEU A 194 -10.09 -9.14 -13.72
N ILE A 195 -11.11 -8.72 -14.49
CA ILE A 195 -11.02 -8.59 -15.95
C ILE A 195 -9.95 -7.56 -16.32
N VAL A 196 -9.96 -6.38 -15.68
CA VAL A 196 -8.98 -5.31 -15.92
C VAL A 196 -7.58 -5.79 -15.60
N PHE A 197 -7.38 -6.48 -14.48
CA PHE A 197 -6.12 -7.06 -14.06
C PHE A 197 -5.62 -8.12 -15.05
N ALA A 198 -6.48 -9.05 -15.45
CA ALA A 198 -6.16 -10.09 -16.41
C ALA A 198 -5.74 -9.51 -17.76
N ARG A 199 -6.45 -8.48 -18.25
CA ARG A 199 -6.10 -7.76 -19.48
C ARG A 199 -4.76 -7.02 -19.35
N LYS A 200 -4.54 -6.31 -18.25
CA LYS A 200 -3.31 -5.56 -17.97
C LYS A 200 -2.07 -6.46 -18.01
N HIS A 201 -2.18 -7.63 -17.40
CA HIS A 201 -1.07 -8.57 -17.23
C HIS A 201 -1.03 -9.72 -18.25
N ARG A 202 -1.94 -9.70 -19.24
CA ARG A 202 -2.08 -10.73 -20.28
C ARG A 202 -2.27 -12.14 -19.71
N LEU A 203 -3.04 -12.24 -18.63
CA LEU A 203 -3.42 -13.49 -17.99
C LEU A 203 -4.74 -13.98 -18.61
N ASP A 204 -4.70 -14.30 -19.91
CA ASP A 204 -5.91 -14.58 -20.69
C ASP A 204 -6.72 -15.78 -20.17
N TRP A 205 -6.06 -16.70 -19.46
CA TRP A 205 -6.70 -17.85 -18.83
C TRP A 205 -7.68 -17.48 -17.70
N LEU A 206 -7.56 -16.28 -17.11
CA LEU A 206 -8.51 -15.75 -16.12
C LEU A 206 -9.80 -15.23 -16.77
N LEU A 207 -9.73 -14.80 -18.02
CA LEU A 207 -10.82 -14.04 -18.65
C LEU A 207 -12.12 -14.82 -18.80
N PRO A 208 -12.15 -16.10 -19.23
CA PRO A 208 -13.40 -16.82 -19.42
C PRO A 208 -14.24 -16.88 -18.14
N LEU A 209 -13.62 -17.24 -17.01
CA LEU A 209 -14.30 -17.32 -15.73
C LEU A 209 -14.65 -15.92 -15.20
N ALA A 210 -13.77 -14.94 -15.35
CA ALA A 210 -14.03 -13.56 -14.92
C ALA A 210 -15.25 -12.95 -15.65
N PHE A 211 -15.33 -13.13 -16.98
CA PHE A 211 -16.49 -12.69 -17.77
C PHE A 211 -17.75 -13.47 -17.43
N TYR A 212 -17.66 -14.79 -17.26
CA TYR A 212 -18.79 -15.61 -16.87
C TYR A 212 -19.40 -15.11 -15.55
N ARG A 213 -18.56 -14.89 -14.52
CA ARG A 213 -18.99 -14.34 -13.23
C ARG A 213 -19.59 -12.95 -13.37
N HIS A 214 -18.96 -12.07 -14.12
CA HIS A 214 -19.49 -10.73 -14.38
C HIS A 214 -20.90 -10.76 -15.00
N CYS A 215 -21.15 -11.69 -15.92
CA CYS A 215 -22.46 -11.84 -16.57
C CYS A 215 -23.55 -12.38 -15.63
N LEU A 216 -23.19 -13.17 -14.61
CA LEU A 216 -24.14 -13.64 -13.57
C LEU A 216 -24.57 -12.50 -12.64
N GLU A 217 -23.69 -11.54 -12.40
CA GLU A 217 -23.89 -10.42 -11.48
C GLU A 217 -24.07 -9.08 -12.23
N PHE A 218 -24.63 -9.16 -13.45
CA PHE A 218 -24.62 -8.05 -14.39
C PHE A 218 -25.27 -6.79 -13.82
N SER A 219 -24.53 -5.67 -13.87
CA SER A 219 -24.98 -4.35 -13.47
C SER A 219 -24.62 -3.35 -14.57
N SER A 220 -25.64 -2.74 -15.18
CA SER A 220 -25.44 -1.73 -16.23
C SER A 220 -24.69 -0.50 -15.69
N THR A 221 -24.93 -0.12 -14.44
CA THR A 221 -24.21 0.98 -13.77
C THR A 221 -22.73 0.64 -13.63
N SER A 222 -22.40 -0.53 -13.08
CA SER A 222 -21.01 -0.96 -12.90
C SER A 222 -20.30 -1.14 -14.24
N LEU A 223 -21.01 -1.63 -15.26
CA LEU A 223 -20.49 -1.78 -16.62
C LEU A 223 -20.10 -0.44 -17.25
N LEU A 224 -20.98 0.57 -17.15
CA LEU A 224 -20.81 1.86 -17.83
C LEU A 224 -19.88 2.80 -17.06
N TYR A 225 -19.95 2.81 -15.74
CA TYR A 225 -19.22 3.76 -14.90
C TYR A 225 -18.00 3.15 -14.19
N GLY A 226 -17.88 1.83 -14.18
CA GLY A 226 -16.85 1.12 -13.42
C GLY A 226 -17.24 0.96 -11.94
N VAL A 227 -16.30 0.43 -11.17
CA VAL A 227 -16.40 0.21 -9.72
C VAL A 227 -15.19 0.81 -9.01
N GLN A 228 -15.37 1.25 -7.76
CA GLN A 228 -14.24 1.67 -6.93
C GLN A 228 -13.43 0.44 -6.51
N TYR A 229 -12.12 0.49 -6.69
CA TYR A 229 -11.19 -0.60 -6.42
C TYR A 229 -9.82 -0.01 -6.05
N ASN A 230 -9.30 -0.33 -4.87
CA ASN A 230 -8.01 0.20 -4.36
C ASN A 230 -7.86 1.73 -4.50
N GLY A 231 -8.94 2.47 -4.22
CA GLY A 231 -8.95 3.94 -4.28
C GLY A 231 -9.02 4.53 -5.69
N VAL A 232 -9.17 3.69 -6.73
CA VAL A 232 -9.32 4.11 -8.12
C VAL A 232 -10.57 3.52 -8.76
N VAL A 233 -11.09 4.16 -9.80
CA VAL A 233 -12.20 3.59 -10.58
C VAL A 233 -11.65 2.56 -11.56
N SER A 234 -11.97 1.28 -11.32
CA SER A 234 -11.71 0.19 -12.26
C SER A 234 -12.86 0.09 -13.25
N LYS A 235 -12.53 0.15 -14.55
CA LYS A 235 -13.53 0.19 -15.63
C LYS A 235 -13.11 -0.70 -16.79
N LEU A 236 -14.07 -1.48 -17.31
CA LEU A 236 -13.88 -2.31 -18.49
C LEU A 236 -13.60 -1.44 -19.73
N SER A 237 -12.80 -1.97 -20.65
CA SER A 237 -12.62 -1.36 -21.97
C SER A 237 -13.93 -1.33 -22.74
N LEU A 238 -14.07 -0.45 -23.75
CA LEU A 238 -15.26 -0.44 -24.61
C LEU A 238 -15.48 -1.78 -25.31
N ALA A 239 -14.39 -2.48 -25.67
CA ALA A 239 -14.45 -3.79 -26.29
C ALA A 239 -15.02 -4.84 -25.32
N ASP A 240 -14.53 -4.85 -24.07
CA ASP A 240 -15.02 -5.78 -23.05
C ASP A 240 -16.45 -5.43 -22.61
N GLN A 241 -16.82 -4.14 -22.55
CA GLN A 241 -18.21 -3.73 -22.29
C GLN A 241 -19.16 -4.25 -23.38
N LYS A 242 -18.78 -4.10 -24.65
CA LYS A 242 -19.55 -4.65 -25.78
C LYS A 242 -19.68 -6.17 -25.68
N LEU A 243 -18.60 -6.87 -25.34
CA LEU A 243 -18.62 -8.32 -25.15
C LEU A 243 -19.63 -8.72 -24.06
N CYS A 244 -19.63 -8.04 -22.92
CA CYS A 244 -20.60 -8.30 -21.85
C CYS A 244 -22.06 -8.06 -22.30
N ILE A 245 -22.33 -6.99 -23.07
CA ILE A 245 -23.68 -6.67 -23.58
C ILE A 245 -24.14 -7.74 -24.58
N ASP A 246 -23.28 -8.13 -25.52
CA ASP A 246 -23.60 -9.13 -26.54
C ASP A 246 -23.86 -10.51 -25.88
N ALA A 247 -23.06 -10.88 -24.88
CA ALA A 247 -23.24 -12.09 -24.09
C ALA A 247 -24.56 -12.08 -23.30
N HIS A 248 -24.84 -10.98 -22.60
CA HIS A 248 -26.06 -10.83 -21.80
C HIS A 248 -27.33 -10.91 -22.67
N THR A 249 -27.31 -10.29 -23.85
CA THR A 249 -28.42 -10.36 -24.83
C THR A 249 -28.65 -11.80 -25.30
N THR A 250 -27.59 -12.56 -25.55
CA THR A 250 -27.68 -13.96 -25.99
C THR A 250 -28.27 -14.86 -24.91
N MET A 251 -27.93 -14.62 -23.63
CA MET A 251 -28.47 -15.40 -22.50
C MET A 251 -30.00 -15.28 -22.37
N TYR A 252 -30.59 -14.10 -22.61
CA TYR A 252 -32.05 -13.92 -22.56
C TYR A 252 -32.82 -14.52 -23.73
N HIS A 253 -32.18 -14.70 -24.89
CA HIS A 253 -32.83 -15.30 -26.07
C HIS A 253 -32.79 -16.83 -26.09
N THR A 254 -32.11 -17.47 -25.13
CA THR A 254 -31.94 -18.93 -25.07
C THR A 254 -32.84 -19.60 -24.01
N THR A 255 -33.74 -18.84 -23.39
CA THR A 255 -34.82 -19.31 -22.48
C THR A 255 -36.17 -19.22 -23.15
#